data_AF-A0A1G7FSZ1-F1
#
_entry.id   AF-A0A1G7FSZ1-F1
#
_cell.length_a   1.000
_cell.length_b   1.000
_cell.length_c   1.000
_cell.angle_alpha   90.00
_cell.angle_beta   90.00
_cell.angle_gamma   90.00
#
_symmetry.space_group_name_H-M   'P 1'
#
loop_
_entity.id
_entity.type
_entity.pdbx_description
1 polymer ?
#
loop_
_entity_poly.entity_id
_entity_poly.type
_entity_poly.pdbx_seq_one_letter_code
_entity_poly.pdbx_strand_id
1 'polypeptide(L)'
;MSKYKSLPIKNTFYFGKSNYLWMLIGIVLIALGFILMMGYGANTKPDGTFDPNYWNEDIFSIRRIRIAPLLIFLGFVAEGYAIMKRTKK
;
A
#
# COMPACT_ATOMS: atom_id res chain seq x y z
N MET A 1 -46.97 -26.36 7.76
CA MET A 1 -46.35 -25.07 7.36
C MET A 1 -45.05 -24.90 8.15
N SER A 2 -43.91 -25.24 7.54
CA SER A 2 -42.61 -25.37 8.25
C SER A 2 -42.07 -24.01 8.67
N LYS A 3 -41.84 -23.86 9.97
CA LYS A 3 -41.28 -22.65 10.59
C LYS A 3 -39.77 -22.62 10.33
N TYR A 4 -39.34 -22.06 9.19
CA TYR A 4 -37.93 -21.75 8.98
C TYR A 4 -37.55 -20.57 9.88
N LYS A 5 -36.90 -20.88 11.01
CA LYS A 5 -36.29 -19.87 11.88
C LYS A 5 -35.06 -19.33 11.15
N SER A 6 -35.13 -18.09 10.67
CA SER A 6 -33.97 -17.41 10.10
C SER A 6 -32.87 -17.34 11.16
N LEU A 7 -31.72 -17.95 10.87
CA LEU A 7 -30.55 -17.84 11.74
C LEU A 7 -30.12 -16.37 11.76
N PRO A 8 -29.83 -15.78 12.93
CA PRO A 8 -29.32 -14.42 12.98
C PRO A 8 -27.99 -14.42 12.23
N ILE A 9 -27.90 -13.61 11.17
CA ILE A 9 -26.66 -13.38 10.43
C ILE A 9 -25.72 -12.69 11.41
N LYS A 10 -24.87 -13.46 12.08
CA LYS A 10 -23.77 -12.92 12.88
C LYS A 10 -22.78 -12.33 11.89
N ASN A 11 -22.85 -11.02 11.70
CA ASN A 11 -21.77 -10.26 11.07
C ASN A 11 -20.56 -10.28 12.00
N THR A 12 -19.85 -11.40 12.03
CA THR A 12 -18.54 -11.50 12.66
C THR A 12 -17.55 -10.89 11.69
N PHE A 13 -17.29 -9.60 11.85
CA PHE A 13 -16.09 -9.00 11.28
C PHE A 13 -14.89 -9.87 11.69
N TYR A 14 -14.14 -10.31 10.68
CA TYR A 14 -13.02 -11.24 10.87
C TYR A 14 -11.90 -10.59 11.69
N PHE A 15 -11.74 -9.27 11.54
CA PHE A 15 -10.75 -8.46 12.23
C PHE A 15 -11.40 -7.43 13.17
N GLY A 16 -10.70 -7.04 14.22
CA GLY A 16 -11.14 -5.97 15.13
C GLY A 16 -10.95 -4.58 14.53
N LYS A 17 -11.60 -3.56 15.12
CA LYS A 17 -11.44 -2.16 14.69
C LYS A 17 -9.98 -1.72 14.64
N SER A 18 -9.17 -2.15 15.61
CA SER A 18 -7.74 -1.83 15.66
C SER A 18 -6.99 -2.40 14.46
N ASN A 19 -7.29 -3.63 14.03
CA ASN A 19 -6.65 -4.25 12.87
C ASN A 19 -6.94 -3.48 11.59
N TYR A 20 -8.19 -3.09 11.36
CA TYR A 20 -8.56 -2.28 10.20
C TYR A 20 -7.83 -0.93 10.17
N LEU A 21 -7.59 -0.33 11.34
CA LEU A 21 -6.78 0.89 11.42
C LEU A 21 -5.32 0.63 10.99
N TRP A 22 -4.72 -0.48 11.43
CA TRP A 22 -3.36 -0.86 11.01
C TRP A 22 -3.27 -1.19 9.51
N MET A 23 -4.30 -1.83 8.94
CA MET A 23 -4.40 -2.05 7.49
C MET A 23 -4.51 -0.71 6.73
N LEU A 24 -5.33 0.23 7.21
CA LEU A 24 -5.42 1.54 6.56
C LEU A 24 -4.06 2.25 6.54
N ILE A 25 -3.33 2.18 7.65
CA ILE A 25 -1.97 2.75 7.75
C ILE A 25 -1.01 2.05 6.78
N GLY A 26 -1.04 0.72 6.69
CA GLY A 26 -0.22 -0.06 5.77
C GLY A 26 -0.46 0.34 4.31
N ILE A 27 -1.72 0.37 3.88
CA ILE A 27 -2.12 0.83 2.54
C ILE A 27 -1.64 2.25 2.26
N VAL A 28 -1.79 3.19 3.20
CA VAL A 28 -1.33 4.57 3.03
C VAL A 28 0.18 4.64 2.86
N LEU A 29 0.96 3.87 3.63
CA LEU A 29 2.42 3.81 3.48
C LEU A 29 2.82 3.25 2.12
N ILE A 30 2.17 2.18 1.66
CA ILE A 30 2.42 1.59 0.34
C ILE A 30 2.12 2.61 -0.76
N ALA A 31 0.96 3.27 -0.70
CA ALA A 31 0.55 4.27 -1.68
C ALA A 31 1.52 5.45 -1.70
N LEU A 32 1.92 5.98 -0.54
CA LEU A 32 2.90 7.07 -0.44
C LEU A 32 4.26 6.65 -1.00
N GLY A 33 4.69 5.42 -0.75
CA GLY A 33 5.91 4.86 -1.33
C GLY A 33 5.86 4.86 -2.86
N PHE A 34 4.78 4.35 -3.45
CA PHE A 34 4.62 4.38 -4.92
C PHE A 34 4.54 5.80 -5.47
N ILE A 35 3.86 6.73 -4.79
CA ILE A 35 3.80 8.15 -5.17
C ILE A 35 5.21 8.76 -5.17
N LEU A 36 6.04 8.46 -4.16
CA LEU A 36 7.42 8.95 -4.11
C LEU A 36 8.32 8.38 -5.22
N MET A 37 7.99 7.20 -5.77
CA MET A 37 8.67 6.63 -6.94
C MET A 37 8.26 7.29 -8.26
N MET A 38 7.15 8.02 -8.30
CA MET A 38 6.65 8.64 -9.54
C MET A 38 7.64 9.66 -10.11
N GLY A 39 7.61 9.77 -11.44
CA GLY A 39 8.24 10.81 -12.23
C GLY A 39 8.79 10.28 -13.55
N TYR A 40 9.54 11.13 -14.25
CA TYR A 40 10.07 10.84 -15.57
C TYR A 40 11.04 9.65 -15.56
N GLY A 41 10.95 8.85 -16.63
CA GLY A 41 11.82 7.69 -16.86
C GLY A 41 13.18 8.10 -17.41
N ALA A 42 14.05 7.11 -17.60
CA ALA A 42 15.44 7.30 -18.02
C ALA A 42 15.58 8.05 -19.35
N ASN A 43 14.72 7.78 -20.33
CA ASN A 43 14.79 8.35 -21.68
C ASN A 43 13.69 9.43 -21.90
N THR A 44 13.29 10.11 -20.84
CA THR A 44 12.24 11.14 -20.88
C THR A 44 12.83 12.49 -20.50
N LYS A 45 12.75 13.45 -21.41
CA LYS A 45 13.21 14.82 -21.22
C LYS A 45 12.39 15.56 -20.16
N PRO A 46 12.89 16.70 -19.62
CA PRO A 46 12.15 17.51 -18.65
C PRO A 46 10.83 18.07 -19.19
N ASP A 47 10.67 18.13 -20.52
CA ASP A 47 9.42 18.51 -21.20
C ASP A 47 8.40 17.36 -21.32
N GLY A 48 8.75 16.16 -20.85
CA GLY A 48 7.91 14.95 -20.91
C GLY A 48 7.99 14.19 -22.23
N THR A 49 8.81 14.61 -23.18
CA THR A 49 8.99 13.90 -24.46
C THR A 49 9.99 12.75 -24.34
N PHE A 50 9.77 11.70 -25.12
CA PHE A 50 10.67 10.53 -25.16
C PHE A 50 11.81 10.75 -26.17
N ASP A 51 13.06 10.51 -25.76
CA ASP A 51 14.24 10.57 -26.62
C ASP A 51 15.23 9.44 -26.24
N PRO A 52 15.51 8.48 -27.13
CA PRO A 52 16.41 7.36 -26.87
C PRO A 52 17.85 7.74 -26.50
N ASN A 53 18.32 8.93 -26.91
CA ASN A 53 19.69 9.38 -26.68
C ASN A 53 19.81 10.26 -25.42
N TYR A 54 18.70 10.58 -24.77
CA TYR A 54 18.67 11.38 -23.56
C TYR A 54 18.71 10.47 -22.31
N TRP A 55 19.44 10.89 -21.28
CA TRP A 55 19.50 10.19 -20.00
C TRP A 55 19.08 11.09 -18.83
N ASN A 56 18.08 10.65 -18.08
CA ASN A 56 17.58 11.32 -16.89
C ASN A 56 18.24 10.77 -15.62
N GLU A 57 19.06 11.58 -14.95
CA GLU A 57 19.72 11.20 -13.70
C GLU A 57 18.78 11.15 -12.48
N ASP A 58 17.59 11.79 -12.54
CA ASP A 58 16.63 11.84 -11.43
C ASP A 58 16.10 10.45 -11.04
N ILE A 59 16.21 9.46 -11.94
CA ILE A 59 15.89 8.07 -11.66
C ILE A 59 16.76 7.51 -10.52
N PHE A 60 17.97 8.05 -10.31
CA PHE A 60 18.89 7.67 -9.23
C PHE A 60 18.73 8.47 -7.96
N SER A 61 17.70 9.31 -7.88
CA SER A 61 17.39 10.06 -6.67
C SER A 61 17.30 9.14 -5.46
N ILE A 62 17.97 9.52 -4.37
CA ILE A 62 17.92 8.82 -3.07
C ILE A 62 16.47 8.59 -2.63
N ARG A 63 15.58 9.54 -2.95
CA ARG A 63 14.14 9.44 -2.67
C ARG A 63 13.51 8.23 -3.35
N ARG A 64 13.74 8.03 -4.66
CA ARG A 64 13.11 6.97 -5.46
C ARG A 64 13.74 5.59 -5.22
N ILE A 65 15.05 5.54 -5.02
CA ILE A 65 15.78 4.27 -4.88
C ILE A 65 15.79 3.74 -3.44
N ARG A 66 15.87 4.62 -2.43
CA ARG A 66 16.05 4.19 -1.04
C ARG A 66 14.80 4.45 -0.19
N ILE A 67 14.35 5.71 -0.17
CA ILE A 67 13.26 6.11 0.75
C ILE A 67 11.95 5.47 0.33
N ALA A 68 11.61 5.54 -0.95
CA ALA A 68 10.33 5.06 -1.45
C ALA A 68 10.16 3.53 -1.30
N PRO A 69 11.12 2.66 -1.69
CA PRO A 69 10.99 1.22 -1.49
C PRO A 69 10.99 0.82 -0.02
N LEU A 70 11.72 1.54 0.84
CA LEU A 70 11.69 1.33 2.28
C LEU A 70 10.30 1.63 2.86
N LEU A 71 9.63 2.68 2.38
CA LEU A 71 8.28 3.05 2.80
C LEU A 71 7.25 1.98 2.38
N ILE A 72 7.37 1.46 1.16
CA ILE A 72 6.55 0.33 0.68
C ILE A 72 6.77 -0.90 1.55
N PHE A 73 8.04 -1.22 1.85
CA PHE A 73 8.39 -2.35 2.72
C PHE A 73 7.77 -2.22 4.11
N LEU A 74 7.88 -1.04 4.74
CA LEU A 74 7.24 -0.78 6.04
C LEU A 74 5.72 -0.92 5.96
N GLY A 75 5.10 -0.50 4.86
CA GLY A 75 3.68 -0.70 4.63
C GLY A 75 3.29 -2.19 4.58
N PHE A 76 4.06 -3.03 3.88
CA PHE A 76 3.83 -4.48 3.89
C PHE A 76 4.05 -5.12 5.26
N VAL A 77 5.06 -4.66 6.02
CA VAL A 77 5.26 -5.10 7.41
C VAL A 77 4.06 -4.72 8.29
N ALA A 78 3.51 -3.52 8.11
CA ALA A 78 2.32 -3.07 8.83
C ALA A 78 1.09 -3.92 8.48
N GLU A 79 0.88 -4.27 7.20
CA GLU A 79 -0.18 -5.19 6.78
C GLU A 79 -0.02 -6.58 7.39
N GLY A 80 1.20 -7.13 7.34
CA GLY A 80 1.51 -8.42 7.95
C GLY A 80 1.18 -8.41 9.45
N TYR A 81 1.60 -7.36 10.16
CA TYR A 81 1.26 -7.16 11.57
C TYR A 81 -0.26 -7.03 11.77
N ALA A 82 -0.95 -6.24 10.95
CA ALA A 82 -2.39 -6.01 11.07
C ALA A 82 -3.20 -7.30 10.91
N ILE A 83 -2.81 -8.17 9.99
CA ILE A 83 -3.47 -9.46 9.75
C ILE A 83 -3.15 -10.44 10.88
N MET A 84 -1.91 -10.50 11.33
CA MET A 84 -1.47 -11.41 12.39
C MET A 84 -2.01 -11.01 13.78
N LYS A 85 -2.30 -9.73 14.00
CA LYS A 85 -2.78 -9.22 15.28
C LYS A 85 -4.12 -9.86 15.65
N ARG A 86 -4.12 -10.84 16.55
CA ARG A 86 -5.38 -11.42 17.05
C ARG A 86 -6.08 -10.42 17.95
N THR A 87 -7.17 -9.82 17.47
CA THR A 87 -8.12 -9.11 18.34
C THR A 87 -8.83 -10.15 19.20
N LYS A 88 -8.59 -10.12 20.53
CA LYS A 88 -9.51 -10.77 21.46
C LYS A 88 -10.76 -9.89 21.52
N LYS A 89 -11.92 -10.51 21.30
CA LYS A 89 -13.23 -9.85 21.41
C LYS A 89 -13.40 -9.20 22.77
#